data_AF-A0A4U1MMY6-F1
#
_entry.id   AF-A0A4U1MMY6-F1
#
_cell.length_a   1.000
_cell.length_b   1.000
_cell.length_c   1.000
_cell.angle_alpha   90.00
_cell.angle_beta   90.00
_cell.angle_gamma   90.00
#
_symmetry.space_group_name_H-M   'P 1'
#
loop_
_entity.id
_entity.type
_entity.pdbx_description
1 polymer ?
#
loop_
_entity_poly.entity_id
_entity_poly.type
_entity_poly.pdbx_seq_one_letter_code
_entity_poly.pdbx_strand_id
1 'polypeptide(L)' 'MISKTVIIAFLSYLVVSSILLIVGHTFHIKVLMFQFYEETTTGFVAGGSVVPFIIAALVSYLVGRWYEKRRRVVSEK' A
#
# COMPACT_ATOMS: atom_id res chain seq x y z
N MET A 1 -14.45 13.42 -14.60
CA MET A 1 -14.81 12.01 -14.26
C MET A 1 -13.61 11.20 -13.76
N ILE A 2 -12.39 11.47 -14.23
CA ILE A 2 -11.11 10.85 -13.83
C ILE A 2 -10.72 11.17 -12.37
N SER A 3 -10.93 12.40 -11.91
CA SER A 3 -10.45 12.86 -10.59
C SER A 3 -11.00 12.04 -9.41
N LYS A 4 -12.27 11.61 -9.46
CA LYS A 4 -12.87 10.78 -8.39
C LYS A 4 -12.27 9.37 -8.33
N THR A 5 -11.99 8.74 -9.48
CA THR A 5 -11.35 7.42 -9.53
C THR A 5 -9.93 7.50 -8.98
N VAL A 6 -9.15 8.52 -9.40
CA VAL A 6 -7.77 8.73 -8.96
C VAL A 6 -7.70 8.95 -7.45
N ILE A 7 -8.61 9.77 -6.90
CA ILE A 7 -8.71 9.98 -5.45
C ILE A 7 -8.98 8.67 -4.70
N ILE A 8 -9.92 7.86 -5.17
CA ILE A 8 -10.25 6.57 -4.55
C ILE A 8 -9.08 5.59 -4.63
N ALA A 9 -8.41 5.51 -5.78
CA ALA A 9 -7.23 4.67 -5.96
C ALA A 9 -6.10 5.13 -5.02
N PHE A 10 -5.85 6.43 -4.89
CA PHE A 10 -4.84 6.98 -4.00
C PHE A 10 -5.17 6.75 -2.51
N LEU A 11 -6.42 6.93 -2.10
CA LEU A 11 -6.88 6.58 -0.75
C LEU A 11 -6.70 5.09 -0.47
N SER A 12 -7.05 4.22 -1.42
CA SER A 12 -6.82 2.78 -1.29
C SER A 12 -5.33 2.46 -1.16
N TYR A 13 -4.46 3.15 -1.89
CA TYR A 13 -3.01 2.99 -1.77
C TYR A 13 -2.55 3.33 -0.36
N LEU A 14 -2.92 4.50 0.16
CA LEU A 14 -2.52 4.95 1.50
C LEU A 14 -3.00 3.99 2.60
N VAL A 15 -4.24 3.52 2.50
CA VAL A 15 -4.80 2.58 3.48
C VAL A 15 -4.05 1.25 3.44
N VAL A 16 -3.87 0.66 2.25
CA VAL A 16 -3.21 -0.64 2.10
C VAL A 16 -1.73 -0.56 2.50
N SER A 17 -1.00 0.48 2.09
CA SER A 17 0.39 0.67 2.50
C SER A 17 0.50 0.83 4.01
N SER A 18 -0.39 1.60 4.64
CA SER A 18 -0.37 1.81 6.09
C SER A 18 -0.62 0.50 6.84
N ILE A 19 -1.58 -0.31 6.40
CA ILE A 19 -1.84 -1.63 6.99
C ILE A 19 -0.62 -2.53 6.87
N LEU A 20 -0.01 -2.62 5.68
CA LEU A 20 1.18 -3.44 5.44
C LEU A 20 2.36 -3.01 6.33
N LEU A 21 2.58 -1.71 6.49
CA LEU A 21 3.62 -1.17 7.38
C LEU A 21 3.34 -1.51 8.84
N ILE A 22 2.09 -1.34 9.31
CA ILE A 22 1.70 -1.68 10.69
C ILE A 22 1.90 -3.18 10.95
N VAL A 23 1.53 -4.03 9.99
CA VAL A 23 1.78 -5.48 10.07
C VAL A 23 3.28 -5.77 10.10
N GLY A 24 4.07 -5.09 9.26
CA GLY A 24 5.52 -5.19 9.25
C GLY A 24 6.13 -4.89 10.62
N HIS A 25 5.71 -3.78 11.25
CA HIS A 25 6.19 -3.38 12.57
C HIS A 25 5.68 -4.30 13.70
N THR A 26 4.41 -4.71 13.67
CA THR A 26 3.82 -5.55 14.73
C THR A 26 4.41 -6.96 14.75
N PHE A 27 4.69 -7.54 13.58
CA PHE A 27 5.19 -8.91 13.46
C PHE A 27 6.70 -8.99 13.21
N HIS A 28 7.42 -7.86 13.29
CA HIS A 28 8.86 -7.79 13.01
C HIS A 28 9.26 -8.33 11.62
N ILE A 29 8.40 -8.14 10.61
CA ILE A 29 8.65 -8.60 9.25
C ILE A 29 9.43 -7.51 8.50
N LYS A 30 10.76 -7.67 8.39
CA LYS A 30 11.68 -6.70 7.75
C LYS A 30 11.27 -6.34 6.31
N VAL A 31 10.70 -7.28 5.56
CA VAL A 31 10.24 -7.09 4.16
C VAL A 31 9.03 -6.13 4.08
N LEU A 32 8.27 -5.98 5.15
CA LEU A 32 7.09 -5.11 5.22
C LEU A 32 7.36 -3.80 5.97
N MET A 33 8.56 -3.60 6.52
CA MET A 33 8.95 -2.37 7.20
C MET A 33 9.53 -1.38 6.19
N PHE A 34 9.06 -0.13 6.22
CA PHE A 34 9.65 0.94 5.41
C PHE A 34 11.08 1.24 5.87
N GLN A 35 11.29 1.26 7.18
CA GLN A 35 12.59 1.45 7.80
C GLN A 35 12.66 0.61 9.06
N PHE A 36 13.81 -0.01 9.30
CA PHE A 36 14.12 -0.68 10.55
C PHE A 36 15.53 -0.33 10.99
N TYR A 37 15.72 -0.32 12.30
CA TYR A 37 17.00 -0.12 12.96
C TYR A 37 17.09 -1.12 14.12
N GLU A 38 18.11 -1.95 14.11
CA GLU A 38 18.41 -2.91 15.17
C GLU A 38 19.83 -2.67 15.67
N GLU A 39 19.99 -2.47 16.98
CA GLU A 39 21.31 -2.46 17.61
C GLU A 39 21.77 -3.89 17.88
N THR A 40 23.01 -4.18 17.49
CA THR A 40 23.68 -5.46 17.70
C THR A 40 24.91 -5.23 18.58
N THR A 41 25.43 -6.29 19.20
CA THR A 41 26.61 -6.21 20.07
C THR A 41 27.88 -5.67 19.40
N THR A 42 27.93 -5.67 18.06
CA THR A 42 29.08 -5.22 17.27
C THR A 42 28.80 -3.97 16.42
N GLY A 43 27.60 -3.38 16.50
CA GLY A 43 27.21 -2.22 15.68
C GLY A 43 25.71 -2.12 15.47
N PHE A 44 25.28 -1.48 14.38
CA PHE A 44 23.86 -1.33 14.04
C PHE A 44 23.54 -1.92 12.67
N VAL A 45 22.33 -2.45 12.52
CA VAL A 45 21.77 -2.87 11.23
C VAL A 45 20.59 -1.97 10.94
N ALA A 46 20.73 -1.14 9.91
CA ALA A 46 19.66 -0.31 9.38
C ALA A 46 19.28 -0.78 7.98
N GLY A 47 17.99 -0.76 7.68
CA GLY A 47 17.50 -1.13 6.37
C GLY A 47 16.04 -0.73 6.18
N GLY A 48 15.47 -1.13 5.06
CA GLY A 48 14.10 -0.80 4.72
C GLY A 48 13.64 -1.56 3.47
N SER A 49 12.34 -1.54 3.24
CA SER A 49 11.72 -2.24 2.11
C SER A 49 10.68 -1.37 1.42
N VAL A 50 10.71 -1.40 0.08
CA VAL A 50 9.72 -0.73 -0.77
C VAL A 50 8.57 -1.68 -1.17
N VAL A 51 8.70 -2.97 -0.87
CA VAL A 51 7.69 -4.01 -1.14
C VAL A 51 6.26 -3.64 -0.69
N PRO A 52 6.02 -3.13 0.54
CA PRO A 52 4.66 -2.76 0.96
C PRO A 52 4.01 -1.71 0.04
N PHE A 53 4.79 -0.79 -0.53
CA PHE A 53 4.31 0.20 -1.49
C PHE A 53 4.02 -0.40 -2.86
N ILE A 54 4.83 -1.35 -3.33
CA ILE A 54 4.59 -2.06 -4.59
C ILE A 54 3.26 -2.83 -4.50
N ILE A 55 3.04 -3.55 -3.39
CA ILE A 55 1.79 -4.27 -3.14
C ILE A 55 0.61 -3.29 -3.10
N ALA A 56 0.74 -2.18 -2.37
CA ALA A 56 -0.29 -1.16 -2.29
C ALA A 56 -0.62 -0.55 -3.67
N ALA A 57 0.38 -0.34 -4.54
CA ALA A 57 0.19 0.16 -5.90
C ALA A 57 -0.61 -0.82 -6.77
N LEU A 58 -0.29 -2.12 -6.69
CA LEU A 58 -1.03 -3.17 -7.41
C LEU A 58 -2.48 -3.24 -6.95
N VAL A 59 -2.72 -3.20 -5.63
CA VAL A 59 -4.09 -3.21 -5.08
C VAL A 59 -4.86 -1.95 -5.49
N SER A 60 -4.23 -0.78 -5.41
CA SER A 60 -4.80 0.50 -5.84
C SER A 60 -5.26 0.47 -7.31
N TYR A 61 -4.44 -0.11 -8.19
CA TYR A 61 -4.77 -0.28 -9.60
C TYR A 61 -6.01 -1.16 -9.81
N LEU A 62 -6.11 -2.28 -9.08
CA LEU A 62 -7.27 -3.17 -9.15
C LEU A 62 -8.55 -2.47 -8.63
N VAL A 63 -8.45 -1.74 -7.52
CA VAL A 63 -9.58 -0.99 -6.94
C VAL A 63 -10.06 0.10 -7.90
N GLY A 64 -9.14 0.87 -8.50
CA GLY A 64 -9.48 1.89 -9.48
C GLY A 64 -10.21 1.30 -10.69
N ARG A 65 -9.69 0.20 -11.24
CA ARG A 65 -10.32 -0.51 -12.37
C ARG A 65 -11.72 -1.05 -12.02
N TRP A 66 -11.88 -1.62 -10.82
CA TRP A 66 -13.17 -2.12 -10.34
C TRP A 66 -14.19 -0.98 -10.17
N TYR A 67 -13.78 0.14 -9.59
CA TYR A 67 -14.62 1.31 -9.39
C TYR A 67 -15.10 1.91 -10.73
N GLU A 68 -14.24 1.98 -11.74
CA GLU A 68 -14.63 2.42 -13.07
C GLU A 68 -15.64 1.48 -13.73
N LYS A 69 -15.41 0.16 -13.63
CA LYS A 69 -16.35 -0.84 -14.16
C LYS A 69 -17.73 -0.69 -13.54
N ARG A 70 -17.82 -0.50 -12.21
CA ARG A 70 -19.09 -0.30 -11.50
C ARG A 70 -19.82 0.97 -11.93
N ARG A 71 -19.10 2.07 -12.16
CA ARG A 71 -19.71 3.31 -12.64
C ARG A 71 -20.27 3.21 -14.06
N ARG A 72 -19.61 2.47 -14.97
CA ARG A 72 -20.14 2.26 -16.33
C ARG A 72 -21.47 1.49 -16.29
N VAL A 73 -21.54 0.41 -15.50
CA VAL A 73 -22.77 -0.40 -15.35
C VAL A 73 -23.95 0.39 -14.77
N VAL A 74 -23.70 1.32 -13.84
CA VAL A 74 -24.77 2.17 -13.26
C VAL A 74 -25.21 3.27 -14.23
N SER A 75 -24.37 3.69 -15.17
CA SER A 75 -24.71 4.74 -16.15
C SER A 75 -25.47 4.24 -17.37
N GLU A 76 -25.48 2.93 -17.63
CA GLU A 76 -26.26 2.29 -18.71
C GLU A 76 -27.68 1.87 -18.28
N LYS A 77 -28.05 2.12 -17.02
CA LYS A 77 -29.36 1.81 -16.44
C LYS A 77 -30.17 3.07 -16.22
#